data_AF-A0AAU8FHP7-F1
#
_entry.id   AF-A0AAU8FHP7-F1
#
_cell.length_a   1.000
_cell.length_b   1.000
_cell.length_c   1.000
_cell.angle_alpha   90.00
_cell.angle_beta   90.00
_cell.angle_gamma   90.00
#
_symmetry.space_group_name_H-M   'P 1'
#
loop_
_entity.id
_entity.type
_entity.pdbx_description
1 polymer ?
#
loop_
_entity_poly.entity_id
_entity_poly.type
_entity_poly.pdbx_seq_one_letter_code
_entity_poly.pdbx_strand_id
1 'polypeptide(L)'
;MTTYQLDSDFVQQYGISGYHQNSKSGGQKVVFFPIRNGEKSVLKIFNAGADARFDRELEIYNKFSPLGAVPKILEVATFKGATFVFEEFIEGSTLADVFDSFKGEPKLVKDLTAGL
;
A
#
# COMPACT_ATOMS: atom_id res chain seq x y z
N MET A 1 0.03 -21.36 -6.31
CA MET A 1 -0.27 -19.92 -6.20
C MET A 1 -1.69 -19.80 -5.72
N THR A 2 -1.91 -19.21 -4.55
CA THR A 2 -3.26 -18.93 -4.06
C THR A 2 -3.77 -17.69 -4.82
N THR A 3 -4.73 -17.87 -5.70
CA THR A 3 -5.40 -16.76 -6.37
C THR A 3 -6.38 -16.16 -5.38
N TYR A 4 -6.05 -14.99 -4.82
CA TYR A 4 -7.01 -14.23 -4.02
C TYR A 4 -8.05 -13.65 -4.98
N GLN A 5 -9.20 -14.31 -5.09
CA GLN A 5 -10.33 -13.74 -5.79
C GLN A 5 -10.96 -12.69 -4.88
N LEU A 6 -10.77 -11.41 -5.24
CA LEU A 6 -11.57 -10.30 -4.73
C LEU A 6 -12.96 -10.44 -5.35
N ASP A 7 -13.72 -11.40 -4.83
CA ASP A 7 -15.04 -11.76 -5.33
C ASP A 7 -16.08 -10.68 -5.03
N SER A 8 -17.31 -10.88 -5.52
CA SER A 8 -18.42 -9.95 -5.32
C SER A 8 -18.68 -9.65 -3.84
N ASP A 9 -18.51 -10.64 -2.97
CA ASP A 9 -18.76 -10.50 -1.54
C ASP A 9 -17.72 -9.58 -0.92
N PHE A 10 -16.44 -9.76 -1.26
CA PHE A 10 -15.37 -8.86 -0.83
C PHE A 10 -15.60 -7.43 -1.32
N VAL A 11 -15.91 -7.28 -2.61
CA VAL A 11 -16.15 -5.97 -3.24
C VAL A 11 -17.31 -5.24 -2.56
N GLN A 12 -18.41 -5.96 -2.29
CA GLN A 12 -19.57 -5.41 -1.60
C GLN A 12 -19.27 -5.06 -0.15
N GLN A 13 -18.62 -5.97 0.60
CA GLN A 13 -18.31 -5.79 2.01
C GLN A 13 -17.43 -4.57 2.25
N TYR A 14 -16.43 -4.33 1.40
CA TYR A 14 -15.47 -3.25 1.58
C TYR A 14 -15.78 -1.99 0.75
N GLY A 15 -16.95 -1.94 0.12
CA GLY A 15 -17.44 -0.76 -0.61
C GLY A 15 -16.55 -0.39 -1.80
N ILE A 16 -16.00 -1.39 -2.50
CA ILE A 16 -15.11 -1.18 -3.63
C ILE A 16 -15.95 -0.90 -4.87
N SER A 17 -15.84 0.31 -5.42
CA SER A 17 -16.58 0.70 -6.64
C SER A 17 -15.79 0.50 -7.93
N GLY A 18 -14.48 0.28 -7.82
CA GLY A 18 -13.59 0.05 -8.95
C GLY A 18 -12.12 0.07 -8.56
N TYR A 19 -11.24 0.08 -9.57
CA TYR A 19 -9.79 0.14 -9.40
C TYR A 19 -9.23 1.28 -10.27
N HIS A 20 -8.31 2.07 -9.71
CA HIS A 20 -7.74 3.23 -10.40
C HIS A 20 -6.36 2.96 -11.02
N GLN A 21 -5.75 1.81 -10.73
CA GLN A 21 -4.50 1.33 -11.34
C GLN A 21 -4.47 -0.20 -11.41
N ASN A 22 -3.62 -0.73 -12.29
CA ASN A 22 -3.35 -2.17 -12.34
C ASN A 22 -2.68 -2.65 -11.04
N SER A 23 -3.04 -3.86 -10.60
CA SER A 23 -2.38 -4.50 -9.46
C SER A 23 -0.89 -4.70 -9.69
N LYS A 24 -0.09 -4.54 -8.63
CA LYS A 24 1.36 -4.83 -8.64
C LYS A 24 1.62 -6.05 -7.76
N SER A 25 2.33 -7.04 -8.30
CA SER A 25 2.78 -8.22 -7.55
C SER A 25 4.28 -8.17 -7.32
N GLY A 26 4.75 -8.40 -6.10
CA GLY A 26 6.18 -8.42 -5.78
C GLY A 26 6.49 -9.07 -4.44
N GLY A 27 7.50 -9.94 -4.42
CA GLY A 27 7.92 -10.64 -3.21
C GLY A 27 6.79 -11.50 -2.61
N GLN A 28 6.44 -11.22 -1.34
CA GLN A 28 5.43 -11.96 -0.57
C GLN A 28 4.03 -11.32 -0.60
N LYS A 29 3.80 -10.29 -1.43
CA LYS A 29 2.55 -9.54 -1.43
C LYS A 29 2.02 -9.20 -2.82
N VAL A 30 0.71 -9.03 -2.87
CA VAL A 30 0.00 -8.45 -4.02
C VAL A 30 -0.63 -7.14 -3.56
N VAL A 31 -0.49 -6.10 -4.37
CA VAL A 31 -0.99 -4.75 -4.09
C VAL A 31 -2.04 -4.40 -5.13
N PHE A 32 -3.23 -4.02 -4.67
CA PHE A 32 -4.35 -3.53 -5.46
C PHE A 32 -4.59 -2.06 -5.15
N PHE A 33 -5.25 -1.36 -6.08
CA PHE A 33 -5.52 0.07 -6.01
C PHE A 33 -7.03 0.36 -6.10
N PRO A 34 -7.82 -0.05 -5.09
CA PRO A 34 -9.27 0.11 -5.12
C PRO A 34 -9.73 1.54 -4.82
N ILE A 35 -10.89 1.89 -5.36
CA ILE A 35 -11.67 3.05 -4.96
C ILE A 35 -12.71 2.58 -3.93
N ARG A 36 -12.58 3.03 -2.68
CA ARG A 36 -13.46 2.69 -1.55
C ARG A 36 -14.26 3.90 -1.14
N ASN A 37 -15.58 3.80 -1.10
CA ASN A 37 -16.45 4.93 -0.71
C ASN A 37 -16.16 6.23 -1.50
N GLY A 38 -15.70 6.11 -2.75
CA GLY A 38 -15.32 7.25 -3.60
C GLY A 38 -13.86 7.72 -3.45
N GLU A 39 -13.09 7.17 -2.51
CA GLU A 39 -11.70 7.57 -2.24
C GLU A 39 -10.70 6.53 -2.73
N LYS A 40 -9.55 6.98 -3.24
CA LYS A 40 -8.45 6.09 -3.64
C LYS A 40 -7.77 5.49 -2.41
N SER A 41 -7.47 4.21 -2.47
CA SER A 41 -6.77 3.50 -1.39
C SER A 41 -5.83 2.45 -1.96
N VAL A 42 -4.97 1.92 -1.09
CA VAL A 42 -4.09 0.80 -1.41
C VAL A 42 -4.54 -0.42 -0.61
N LEU A 43 -4.68 -1.56 -1.26
CA LEU A 43 -5.00 -2.83 -0.63
C LEU A 43 -3.82 -3.79 -0.77
N LYS A 44 -3.22 -4.19 0.35
CA LYS A 44 -2.14 -5.19 0.40
C LYS A 44 -2.68 -6.53 0.87
N ILE A 45 -2.34 -7.57 0.13
CA ILE A 45 -2.61 -8.97 0.49
C ILE A 45 -1.28 -9.66 0.79
N PHE A 46 -1.19 -10.28 1.95
CA PHE A 46 -0.01 -11.04 2.38
C PHE A 46 -0.18 -12.52 2.02
N ASN A 47 0.68 -13.03 1.15
CA ASN A 47 0.55 -14.39 0.61
C ASN A 47 0.67 -15.49 1.68
N ALA A 48 1.35 -15.20 2.80
CA ALA A 48 1.56 -16.11 3.91
C ALA A 48 0.49 -15.98 5.02
N GLY A 49 -0.45 -15.04 4.90
CA GLY A 49 -1.39 -14.68 5.97
C GLY A 49 -0.75 -13.85 7.08
N ALA A 50 -1.44 -13.76 8.23
CA ALA A 50 -0.89 -13.14 9.44
C ALA A 50 0.18 -14.05 10.06
N ASP A 51 1.44 -13.66 9.90
CA ASP A 51 2.60 -14.31 10.50
C ASP A 51 3.40 -13.31 11.37
N ALA A 52 4.46 -13.79 12.04
CA ALA A 52 5.30 -12.93 12.87
C ALA A 52 5.94 -11.74 12.10
N ARG A 53 6.05 -11.85 10.77
CA ARG A 53 6.55 -10.76 9.91
C ARG A 53 5.47 -9.70 9.72
N PHE A 54 4.23 -10.11 9.49
CA PHE A 54 3.08 -9.22 9.43
C PHE A 54 2.89 -8.45 10.74
N ASP A 55 2.94 -9.15 11.89
CA ASP A 55 2.80 -8.51 13.21
C ASP A 55 3.86 -7.44 13.44
N ARG A 56 5.11 -7.73 13.04
CA ARG A 56 6.21 -6.77 13.11
C ARG A 56 6.01 -5.57 12.18
N GLU A 57 5.46 -5.78 10.98
CA GLU A 57 5.15 -4.70 10.06
C GLU A 57 4.06 -3.78 10.64
N LEU A 58 2.99 -4.35 11.20
CA LEU A 58 1.94 -3.60 11.91
C LEU A 58 2.48 -2.83 13.13
N GLU A 59 3.38 -3.43 13.91
CA GLU A 59 4.01 -2.76 15.05
C GLU A 59 4.77 -1.50 14.60
N ILE A 60 5.55 -1.62 13.52
CA ILE A 60 6.29 -0.49 12.93
C ILE A 60 5.32 0.58 12.44
N TYR A 61 4.27 0.20 11.70
CA TYR A 61 3.25 1.13 11.24
C TYR A 61 2.62 1.91 12.40
N ASN A 62 2.15 1.22 13.43
CA ASN A 62 1.52 1.85 14.58
C ASN A 62 2.48 2.80 15.30
N LYS A 63 3.73 2.37 15.50
CA LYS A 63 4.77 3.15 16.17
C LYS A 63 5.11 4.45 15.42
N PHE A 64 5.11 4.42 14.09
CA PHE A 64 5.56 5.54 13.27
C PHE A 64 4.43 6.27 12.52
N SER A 65 3.17 5.82 12.65
CA SER A 65 1.99 6.47 12.07
C SER A 65 1.83 7.97 12.37
N PRO A 66 2.32 8.53 13.51
CA PRO A 66 2.27 9.97 13.72
C PRO A 66 3.23 10.76 12.82
N LEU A 67 4.23 10.10 12.21
CA LEU A 67 5.13 10.74 11.26
C LEU A 67 4.41 10.87 9.93
N GLY A 68 4.20 12.11 9.46
CA GLY A 68 3.54 12.38 8.17
C GLY A 68 4.27 11.86 6.92
N ALA A 69 5.40 11.16 7.10
CA ALA A 69 6.16 10.49 6.05
C ALA A 69 5.85 8.99 5.94
N VAL A 70 4.99 8.43 6.80
CA VAL A 70 4.58 7.03 6.77
C VAL A 70 3.11 6.94 6.37
N PRO A 71 2.75 6.09 5.37
CA PRO A 71 1.37 5.89 4.99
C PRO A 71 0.52 5.39 6.17
N LYS A 72 -0.67 5.97 6.32
CA LYS A 72 -1.65 5.55 7.32
C LYS A 72 -2.33 4.26 6.91
N ILE A 73 -2.42 3.33 7.86
CA ILE A 73 -3.33 2.20 7.77
C ILE A 73 -4.75 2.71 8.01
N LEU A 74 -5.63 2.48 7.04
CA LEU A 74 -7.06 2.78 7.13
C LEU A 74 -7.80 1.66 7.84
N GLU A 75 -7.46 0.40 7.52
CA GLU A 75 -8.14 -0.77 8.05
C GLU A 75 -7.26 -2.02 7.92
N VAL A 76 -7.27 -2.88 8.94
CA VAL A 76 -6.75 -4.25 8.86
C VAL A 76 -7.94 -5.19 8.97
N ALA A 77 -8.12 -6.07 7.98
CA ALA A 77 -9.26 -6.95 7.91
C ALA A 77 -8.85 -8.40 7.65
N THR A 78 -9.69 -9.34 8.08
CA THR A 78 -9.56 -10.75 7.73
C THR A 78 -10.78 -11.19 6.94
N PHE A 79 -10.57 -11.77 5.76
CA PHE A 79 -11.64 -12.28 4.91
C PHE A 79 -11.24 -13.66 4.36
N LYS A 80 -12.11 -14.65 4.56
CA LYS A 80 -11.88 -16.06 4.17
C LYS A 80 -10.51 -16.60 4.63
N GLY A 81 -10.07 -16.21 5.82
CA GLY A 81 -8.80 -16.65 6.43
C GLY A 81 -7.54 -15.93 5.90
N ALA A 82 -7.69 -14.96 4.99
CA ALA A 82 -6.60 -14.12 4.53
C ALA A 82 -6.64 -12.75 5.21
N THR A 83 -5.47 -12.18 5.46
CA THR A 83 -5.32 -10.85 6.05
C THR A 83 -5.07 -9.81 4.98
N PHE A 84 -5.81 -8.72 5.07
CA PHE A 84 -5.84 -7.60 4.15
C PHE A 84 -5.52 -6.32 4.91
N VAL A 85 -4.71 -5.46 4.31
CA VAL A 85 -4.42 -4.13 4.87
C VAL A 85 -4.82 -3.08 3.84
N PHE A 86 -5.72 -2.21 4.24
CA PHE A 86 -6.03 -0.99 3.52
C PHE A 86 -5.20 0.16 4.05
N GLU A 87 -4.56 0.88 3.14
CA GLU A 87 -3.74 2.06 3.41
C GLU A 87 -4.23 3.25 2.60
N GLU A 88 -3.89 4.44 3.05
CA GLU A 88 -4.09 5.64 2.25
C GLU A 88 -3.31 5.56 0.94
N PHE A 89 -3.89 6.10 -0.12
CA PHE A 89 -3.18 6.26 -1.38
C PHE A 89 -2.34 7.54 -1.35
N ILE A 90 -1.03 7.41 -1.55
CA ILE A 90 -0.14 8.55 -1.70
C ILE A 90 -0.07 8.92 -3.18
N GLU A 91 -0.57 10.11 -3.52
CA GLU A 91 -0.48 10.67 -4.87
C GLU A 91 0.97 10.98 -5.22
N GLY A 92 1.32 10.74 -6.49
CA GLY A 92 2.66 11.00 -7.03
C GLY A 92 3.36 9.75 -7.54
N SER A 93 4.66 9.90 -7.80
CA SER A 93 5.52 8.86 -8.33
C SER A 93 6.33 8.20 -7.22
N THR A 94 6.58 6.90 -7.32
CA THR A 94 7.49 6.23 -6.37
C THR A 94 8.93 6.69 -6.62
N LEU A 95 9.81 6.50 -5.63
CA LEU A 95 11.24 6.78 -5.81
C LEU A 95 11.85 5.99 -6.98
N ALA A 96 11.34 4.79 -7.27
CA ALA A 96 11.78 3.99 -8.41
C ALA A 96 11.36 4.62 -9.75
N ASP A 97 10.15 5.18 -9.83
CA ASP A 97 9.63 5.80 -11.06
C ASP A 97 10.42 7.07 -11.44
N VAL A 98 10.95 7.78 -10.45
CA VAL A 98 11.68 9.04 -10.66
C VAL A 98 13.20 8.87 -10.61
N PHE A 99 13.72 7.67 -10.31
CA PHE A 99 15.14 7.44 -10.04
C PHE A 99 16.05 7.98 -11.15
N ASP A 100 15.72 7.69 -12.41
CA ASP A 100 16.54 8.11 -13.55
C ASP A 100 16.57 9.64 -13.72
N SER A 101 15.53 10.35 -13.29
CA SER A 101 15.46 11.81 -13.32
C SER A 101 16.44 12.49 -12.35
N PHE A 102 16.98 11.74 -11.38
CA PHE A 102 17.96 12.23 -10.40
C PHE A 102 19.39 11.75 -10.68
N LYS A 103 19.58 10.89 -11.68
CA LYS A 103 20.88 10.29 -11.98
C LYS A 103 21.84 11.34 -12.54
N GLY A 104 22.92 11.62 -11.82
CA GLY A 104 23.91 12.63 -12.21
C GLY A 104 23.53 14.06 -11.81
N GLU A 105 22.44 14.24 -11.05
CA GLU A 105 21.91 15.55 -10.64
C GLU A 105 22.04 15.79 -9.12
N PRO A 106 23.26 15.85 -8.54
CA PRO A 106 23.47 15.97 -7.10
C PRO A 106 22.95 17.30 -6.52
N LYS A 107 22.89 18.35 -7.35
CA LYS A 107 22.35 19.66 -6.93
C LYS A 107 20.85 19.57 -6.67
N LEU A 108 20.10 18.90 -7.55
CA LEU A 108 18.66 18.72 -7.42
C LEU A 108 18.30 17.94 -6.14
N VAL A 109 19.07 16.89 -5.82
CA VAL A 109 18.91 16.13 -4.57
C VAL A 109 19.19 17.03 -3.36
N LYS A 110 20.28 17.80 -3.40
CA LYS A 110 20.64 18.72 -2.30
C LYS A 110 19.57 19.77 -2.06
N ASP A 111 19.05 20.38 -3.12
CA ASP A 111 18.02 21.42 -3.05
C ASP A 111 16.71 20.88 -2.46
N LEU A 112 16.31 19.63 -2.81
CA LEU A 112 15.13 18.97 -2.24
C LEU A 112 15.28 18.66 -0.73
N THR A 113 16.50 18.31 -0.29
CA THR A 113 16.75 17.97 1.12
C THR A 113 17.04 19.18 2.01
N ALA A 114 17.34 20.34 1.44
CA ALA A 114 17.71 21.53 2.19
C ALA A 114 16.54 22.21 2.95
N GLY A 115 15.29 21.79 2.67
CA GLY A 115 14.08 22.30 3.31
C GLY A 115 13.34 21.28 4.20
N LEU A 116 13.92 20.10 4.43
CA LEU A 116 13.48 19.11 5.41
C LEU A 116 14.17 19.34 6.76
#